data_AF-A0A932KEG4-F1
#
_entry.id   AF-A0A932KEG4-F1
#
_cell.length_a   1.000
_cell.length_b   1.000
_cell.length_c   1.000
_cell.angle_alpha   90.00
_cell.angle_beta   90.00
_cell.angle_gamma   90.00
#
_symmetry.space_group_name_H-M   'P 1'
#
loop_
_entity.id
_entity.type
_entity.pdbx_description
1 polymer ?
#
loop_
_entity_poly.entity_id
_entity_poly.type
_entity_poly.pdbx_seq_one_letter_code
_entity_poly.pdbx_strand_id
1 'polypeptide(L)'
;MKNWTIEKAYPYVLLVTGFLGLVASFILTYDKIMILKDPNFIPDCNINPIFSCGSVMSKPQAEVFGMPNTLFGIIAFSVIVTIAVAMLFGAKFKPLFWKLLFAGTLAGLAGVIYLFFQGIYRINAICPYCAMTWVVVVALVVYTFVWNIKQKYMTVPKTFEQSAKFVVQNHIGVLVVIYLIILGLVLQHFWWYFGS
;
A
#
# COMPACT_ATOMS: atom_id res chain seq x y z
N MET A 1 -24.59 3.14 -18.87
CA MET A 1 -23.42 3.19 -17.96
C MET A 1 -23.70 2.25 -16.78
N LYS A 2 -22.87 1.23 -16.57
CA LYS A 2 -23.12 0.19 -15.56
C LYS A 2 -22.91 0.81 -14.17
N ASN A 3 -23.98 0.95 -13.37
CA ASN A 3 -23.89 1.50 -12.01
C ASN A 3 -23.08 0.54 -11.12
N TRP A 4 -21.77 0.75 -11.05
CA TRP A 4 -20.87 0.00 -10.16
C TRP A 4 -21.16 0.42 -8.72
N THR A 5 -21.86 -0.45 -7.99
CA THR A 5 -21.98 -0.31 -6.52
C THR A 5 -20.67 -0.73 -5.87
N ILE A 6 -20.33 -0.12 -4.73
CA ILE A 6 -19.09 -0.46 -3.99
C ILE A 6 -18.99 -1.97 -3.71
N GLU A 7 -20.11 -2.66 -3.53
CA GLU A 7 -20.11 -4.10 -3.27
C GLU A 7 -19.63 -4.93 -4.45
N LYS A 8 -19.98 -4.52 -5.67
CA LYS A 8 -19.48 -5.16 -6.88
C LYS A 8 -18.03 -4.73 -7.17
N ALA A 9 -17.66 -3.52 -6.78
CA ALA A 9 -16.34 -2.95 -7.04
C ALA A 9 -15.25 -3.51 -6.11
N TYR A 10 -15.58 -3.73 -4.84
CA TYR A 10 -14.61 -4.01 -3.79
C TYR A 10 -13.76 -5.26 -4.02
N PRO A 11 -14.31 -6.42 -4.47
CA PRO A 11 -13.48 -7.58 -4.81
C PRO A 11 -12.45 -7.27 -5.91
N TYR A 12 -12.80 -6.48 -6.92
CA TYR A 12 -11.86 -6.07 -7.96
C TYR A 12 -10.81 -5.09 -7.42
N VAL A 13 -11.19 -4.18 -6.52
CA VAL A 13 -10.22 -3.30 -5.85
C VAL A 13 -9.21 -4.13 -5.08
N LEU A 14 -9.65 -5.08 -4.26
CA LEU A 14 -8.77 -6.00 -3.53
C LEU A 14 -7.87 -6.79 -4.49
N LEU A 15 -8.43 -7.28 -5.60
CA LEU A 15 -7.68 -8.08 -6.57
C LEU A 15 -6.57 -7.24 -7.22
N VAL A 16 -6.89 -6.04 -7.72
CA VAL A 16 -5.94 -5.18 -8.42
C VAL A 16 -4.87 -4.67 -7.45
N THR A 17 -5.26 -4.14 -6.30
CA THR A 17 -4.31 -3.63 -5.29
C THR A 17 -3.44 -4.74 -4.71
N GLY A 18 -4.03 -5.91 -4.43
CA GLY A 18 -3.31 -7.09 -3.97
C GLY A 18 -2.35 -7.61 -5.03
N PHE A 19 -2.77 -7.73 -6.28
CA PHE A 19 -1.92 -8.22 -7.37
C PHE A 19 -0.75 -7.27 -7.65
N LEU A 20 -1.00 -5.97 -7.74
CA LEU A 20 0.06 -4.97 -7.93
C LEU A 20 1.05 -4.97 -6.76
N GLY A 21 0.55 -5.02 -5.52
CA GLY A 21 1.41 -5.11 -4.33
C GLY A 21 2.23 -6.40 -4.30
N LEU A 22 1.64 -7.53 -4.72
CA LEU A 22 2.32 -8.81 -4.81
C LEU A 22 3.44 -8.77 -5.84
N VAL A 23 3.19 -8.23 -7.03
CA VAL A 23 4.20 -8.05 -8.09
C VAL A 23 5.33 -7.15 -7.61
N ALA A 24 5.04 -5.99 -7.02
CA ALA A 24 6.07 -5.13 -6.42
C ALA A 24 6.93 -5.89 -5.39
N SER A 25 6.28 -6.61 -4.47
CA SER A 25 6.98 -7.32 -3.39
C SER A 25 7.84 -8.46 -3.93
N PHE A 26 7.38 -9.14 -4.98
CA PHE A 26 8.14 -10.20 -5.64
C PHE A 26 9.38 -9.65 -6.34
N ILE A 27 9.23 -8.57 -7.13
CA ILE A 27 10.35 -7.92 -7.81
C ILE A 27 11.38 -7.42 -6.80
N LEU A 28 10.93 -6.72 -5.75
CA LEU A 28 11.82 -6.25 -4.69
C LEU A 28 12.54 -7.40 -3.96
N THR A 29 11.85 -8.53 -3.74
CA THR A 29 12.49 -9.70 -3.13
C THR A 29 13.54 -10.30 -4.07
N TYR A 30 13.23 -10.41 -5.36
CA TYR A 30 14.17 -10.87 -6.38
C TYR A 30 15.42 -9.98 -6.44
N ASP A 31 15.24 -8.66 -6.50
CA ASP A 31 16.34 -7.69 -6.53
C ASP A 31 17.20 -7.80 -5.27
N LYS A 32 16.58 -7.98 -4.09
CA LYS A 32 17.32 -8.15 -2.83
C LYS A 32 18.20 -9.40 -2.88
N ILE A 33 17.66 -10.51 -3.39
CA ILE A 33 18.41 -11.76 -3.55
C ILE A 33 19.58 -11.58 -4.50
N MET A 34 19.40 -10.84 -5.61
CA MET A 34 20.48 -10.59 -6.55
C MET A 34 21.58 -9.70 -5.95
N ILE A 35 21.23 -8.64 -5.23
CA ILE A 35 22.20 -7.81 -4.49
C ILE A 35 22.98 -8.64 -3.45
N LEU A 36 22.32 -9.58 -2.78
CA LEU A 36 22.98 -10.47 -1.81
C LEU A 36 23.94 -11.46 -2.47
N LYS A 37 23.70 -11.84 -3.73
CA LYS A 37 24.58 -12.74 -4.51
C LYS A 37 25.74 -12.00 -5.16
N ASP A 38 25.47 -10.82 -5.70
CA ASP A 38 26.44 -9.95 -6.35
C ASP A 38 26.21 -8.51 -5.89
N PRO A 39 27.08 -7.95 -5.03
CA PRO A 39 27.00 -6.57 -4.57
C PRO A 39 27.08 -5.53 -5.70
N ASN A 40 27.56 -5.90 -6.90
CA ASN A 40 27.60 -5.03 -8.07
C ASN A 40 26.33 -5.08 -8.91
N PHE A 41 25.33 -5.89 -8.53
CA PHE A 41 24.04 -5.93 -9.20
C PHE A 41 23.32 -4.58 -9.09
N ILE A 42 22.92 -4.02 -10.23
CA ILE A 42 22.18 -2.75 -10.32
C ILE A 42 20.72 -3.09 -10.65
N PRO A 43 19.76 -2.89 -9.74
CA PRO A 43 18.35 -3.10 -10.03
C PRO A 43 17.85 -2.18 -11.14
N ASP A 44 16.92 -2.66 -11.96
CA ASP A 44 16.34 -1.89 -13.08
C ASP A 44 15.65 -0.59 -12.61
N CYS A 45 15.14 -0.59 -11.38
CA CYS A 45 14.50 0.57 -10.76
C CYS A 45 15.50 1.55 -10.12
N ASN A 46 16.80 1.42 -10.41
CA ASN A 46 17.84 2.38 -10.08
C ASN A 46 18.08 3.34 -11.26
N ILE A 47 17.16 4.29 -11.43
CA ILE A 47 17.08 5.17 -12.61
C ILE A 47 17.94 6.42 -12.41
N ASN A 48 17.87 7.02 -11.22
CA ASN A 48 18.60 8.23 -10.88
C ASN A 48 18.83 8.31 -9.35
N PRO A 49 19.58 9.31 -8.84
CA PRO A 49 19.91 9.39 -7.41
C PRO A 49 18.68 9.44 -6.48
N ILE A 50 17.54 9.94 -6.98
CA ILE A 50 16.27 9.95 -6.23
C ILE A 50 15.56 8.61 -6.40
N PHE A 51 15.35 8.16 -7.63
CA PHE A 51 14.69 6.91 -7.94
C PHE A 51 15.67 5.74 -7.91
N SER A 52 16.00 5.29 -6.69
CA SER A 52 17.00 4.25 -6.45
C SER A 52 16.49 3.18 -5.49
N CYS A 53 16.30 1.96 -6.01
CA CYS A 53 16.00 0.79 -5.19
C CYS A 53 17.20 0.32 -4.36
N GLY A 54 18.41 0.34 -4.93
CA GLY A 54 19.62 -0.15 -4.26
C GLY A 54 19.99 0.65 -3.00
N SER A 55 19.82 1.98 -3.03
CA SER A 55 20.10 2.84 -1.87
C SER A 55 19.12 2.61 -0.70
N VAL A 56 17.89 2.17 -1.00
CA VAL A 56 16.86 1.85 0.00
C VAL A 56 17.05 0.44 0.55
N MET A 57 17.34 -0.53 -0.32
CA MET A 57 17.40 -1.95 0.04
C MET A 57 18.67 -2.36 0.79
N SER A 58 19.73 -1.53 0.71
CA SER A 58 20.98 -1.72 1.45
C SER A 58 20.90 -1.24 2.92
N LYS A 59 19.79 -0.63 3.33
CA LYS A 59 19.63 -0.06 4.67
C LYS A 59 19.00 -1.06 5.65
N PRO A 60 19.34 -1.00 6.95
CA PRO A 60 18.73 -1.87 7.98
C PRO A 60 17.20 -1.78 8.04
N GLN A 61 16.62 -0.65 7.66
CA GLN A 61 15.18 -0.43 7.58
C GLN A 61 14.48 -1.34 6.55
N ALA A 62 15.24 -1.94 5.63
CA ALA A 62 14.76 -2.93 4.69
C ALA A 62 14.51 -4.30 5.35
N GLU A 63 14.85 -4.46 6.63
CA GLU A 63 14.70 -5.70 7.39
C GLU A 63 13.82 -5.49 8.63
N VAL A 64 12.94 -6.46 8.88
CA VAL A 64 12.07 -6.52 10.06
C VAL A 64 12.25 -7.91 10.67
N PHE A 65 12.63 -7.98 11.95
CA PHE A 65 13.00 -9.23 12.62
C PHE A 65 14.12 -10.02 11.90
N GLY A 66 15.05 -9.33 11.23
CA GLY A 66 16.12 -9.95 10.44
C GLY A 66 15.68 -10.56 9.11
N MET A 67 14.41 -10.37 8.72
CA MET A 67 13.88 -10.78 7.42
C MET A 67 13.62 -9.56 6.53
N PRO A 68 13.85 -9.66 5.20
CA PRO A 68 13.48 -8.60 4.28
C PRO A 68 12.01 -8.22 4.42
N ASN A 69 11.72 -6.92 4.54
CA ASN A 69 10.36 -6.40 4.63
C ASN A 69 9.49 -6.80 3.42
N THR A 70 10.13 -7.07 2.28
CA THR A 70 9.52 -7.50 1.02
C THR A 70 8.83 -8.87 1.16
N LEU A 71 9.30 -9.74 2.06
CA LEU A 71 8.65 -11.04 2.34
C LEU A 71 7.31 -10.86 3.04
N PHE A 72 7.22 -9.94 4.00
CA PHE A 72 5.95 -9.59 4.64
C PHE A 72 4.96 -9.02 3.62
N GLY A 73 5.46 -8.25 2.64
CA GLY A 73 4.69 -7.80 1.48
C GLY A 73 4.10 -8.98 0.70
N ILE A 74 4.93 -9.95 0.30
CA ILE A 74 4.48 -11.15 -0.43
C ILE A 74 3.37 -11.86 0.33
N ILE A 75 3.56 -12.11 1.63
CA ILE A 75 2.57 -12.80 2.47
C ILE A 75 1.25 -12.00 2.53
N ALA A 76 1.34 -10.71 2.88
CA ALA A 76 0.16 -9.87 3.06
C ALA A 76 -0.64 -9.74 1.75
N PHE A 77 0.04 -9.43 0.63
CA PHE A 77 -0.64 -9.25 -0.65
C PHE A 77 -1.16 -10.56 -1.24
N SER A 78 -0.50 -11.70 -1.00
CA SER A 78 -1.03 -13.02 -1.37
C SER A 78 -2.34 -13.32 -0.65
N VAL A 79 -2.43 -12.98 0.65
CA VAL A 79 -3.68 -13.10 1.42
C VAL A 79 -4.76 -12.19 0.82
N ILE A 80 -4.45 -10.93 0.49
CA ILE A 80 -5.41 -10.01 -0.14
C ILE A 80 -5.94 -10.56 -1.48
N VAL A 81 -5.05 -11.04 -2.35
CA VAL A 81 -5.44 -11.65 -3.64
C VAL A 81 -6.34 -12.87 -3.41
N THR A 82 -5.99 -13.73 -2.47
CA THR A 82 -6.78 -14.93 -2.13
C THR A 82 -8.19 -14.55 -1.67
N ILE A 83 -8.31 -13.54 -0.81
CA ILE A 83 -9.61 -13.03 -0.34
C ILE A 83 -10.42 -12.47 -1.51
N ALA A 84 -9.78 -11.69 -2.39
CA ALA A 84 -10.42 -11.09 -3.55
C ALA A 84 -11.01 -12.17 -4.49
N VAL A 85 -10.22 -13.19 -4.81
CA VAL A 85 -10.65 -14.33 -5.63
C VAL A 85 -11.79 -15.07 -4.93
N ALA A 86 -11.66 -15.39 -3.65
CA ALA A 86 -12.72 -16.06 -2.90
C ALA A 86 -14.05 -15.28 -2.94
N MET A 87 -14.02 -13.95 -2.80
CA MET A 87 -15.21 -13.11 -2.94
C MET A 87 -15.82 -13.14 -4.34
N LEU A 88 -14.98 -13.14 -5.40
CA LEU A 88 -15.45 -13.23 -6.79
C LEU A 88 -16.16 -14.56 -7.07
N PHE A 89 -15.76 -15.63 -6.39
CA PHE A 89 -16.44 -16.93 -6.42
C PHE A 89 -17.62 -17.05 -5.41
N GLY A 90 -18.01 -15.95 -4.76
CA GLY A 90 -19.19 -15.90 -3.90
C GLY A 90 -18.95 -16.30 -2.44
N ALA A 91 -17.70 -16.42 -1.98
CA ALA A 91 -17.41 -16.69 -0.58
C ALA A 91 -17.90 -15.56 0.33
N LYS A 92 -18.49 -15.93 1.47
CA LYS A 92 -18.97 -15.01 2.51
C LYS A 92 -18.17 -15.22 3.77
N PHE A 93 -17.66 -14.12 4.34
CA PHE A 93 -16.86 -14.14 5.56
C PHE A 93 -17.64 -13.59 6.76
N LYS A 94 -17.30 -14.06 7.96
CA LYS A 94 -17.90 -13.59 9.22
C LYS A 94 -17.49 -12.14 9.51
N PRO A 95 -18.29 -11.33 10.24
CA PRO A 95 -17.96 -9.94 10.56
C PRO A 95 -16.59 -9.75 11.25
N LEU A 96 -16.19 -10.70 12.11
CA LEU A 96 -14.89 -10.66 12.78
C LEU A 96 -13.71 -10.67 11.79
N PHE A 97 -13.84 -11.43 10.70
CA PHE A 97 -12.83 -11.48 9.65
C PHE A 97 -12.57 -10.10 9.05
N TRP A 98 -13.63 -9.33 8.80
CA TRP A 98 -13.51 -7.98 8.23
C TRP A 98 -12.87 -6.97 9.18
N LYS A 99 -13.09 -7.13 10.49
CA LYS A 99 -12.40 -6.33 11.52
C LYS A 99 -10.91 -6.66 11.58
N LEU A 100 -10.57 -7.95 11.53
CA LEU A 100 -9.17 -8.40 11.51
C LEU A 100 -8.46 -7.97 10.22
N LEU A 101 -9.14 -8.08 9.07
CA LEU A 101 -8.61 -7.59 7.80
C LEU A 101 -8.32 -6.09 7.87
N PHE A 102 -9.26 -5.30 8.39
CA PHE A 102 -9.06 -3.86 8.55
C PHE A 102 -7.88 -3.54 9.48
N ALA A 103 -7.78 -4.23 10.62
CA ALA A 103 -6.64 -4.10 11.52
C ALA A 103 -5.31 -4.44 10.81
N GLY A 104 -5.28 -5.48 9.99
CA GLY A 104 -4.13 -5.84 9.16
C GLY A 104 -3.78 -4.75 8.15
N THR A 105 -4.77 -4.16 7.46
CA THR A 105 -4.53 -3.05 6.53
C THR A 105 -4.00 -1.80 7.23
N LEU A 106 -4.44 -1.52 8.46
CA LEU A 106 -3.91 -0.42 9.28
C LEU A 106 -2.47 -0.67 9.72
N ALA A 107 -2.12 -1.91 10.09
CA ALA A 107 -0.75 -2.28 10.38
C ALA A 107 0.16 -2.11 9.14
N GLY A 108 -0.33 -2.51 7.96
CA GLY A 108 0.34 -2.27 6.69
C GLY A 108 0.54 -0.77 6.40
N LEU A 109 -0.47 0.05 6.66
CA LEU A 109 -0.39 1.50 6.50
C LEU A 109 0.65 2.13 7.44
N ALA A 110 0.70 1.70 8.69
CA ALA A 110 1.72 2.17 9.63
C ALA A 110 3.13 1.82 9.13
N GLY A 111 3.34 0.61 8.61
CA GLY A 111 4.60 0.21 7.98
C GLY A 111 4.95 1.06 6.75
N VAL A 112 3.97 1.33 5.90
CA VAL A 112 4.13 2.21 4.72
C VAL A 112 4.51 3.64 5.13
N ILE A 113 3.84 4.23 6.12
CA ILE A 113 4.14 5.59 6.61
C ILE A 113 5.56 5.64 7.20
N TYR A 114 5.95 4.61 7.95
CA TYR A 114 7.31 4.51 8.47
C TYR A 114 8.35 4.44 7.36
N LEU A 115 8.17 3.55 6.38
CA LEU A 115 9.10 3.41 5.25
C LEU A 115 9.12 4.63 4.33
N PHE A 116 7.98 5.29 4.15
CA PHE A 116 7.88 6.58 3.45
C PHE A 116 8.77 7.62 4.12
N PHE A 117 8.63 7.78 5.44
CA PHE A 117 9.42 8.74 6.20
C PHE A 117 10.92 8.41 6.16
N GLN A 118 11.29 7.14 6.28
CA GLN A 118 12.69 6.72 6.19
C GLN A 118 13.27 6.96 4.79
N GLY A 119 12.54 6.59 3.73
CA GLY A 119 12.98 6.76 2.35
C GLY A 119 13.26 8.22 2.01
N ILE A 120 12.29 9.09 2.27
CA ILE A 120 12.37 10.51 1.89
C ILE A 120 13.33 11.27 2.81
N TYR A 121 13.12 11.24 4.13
CA TYR A 121 13.81 12.15 5.04
C TYR A 121 15.12 11.61 5.62
N ARG A 122 15.39 10.31 5.52
CA ARG A 122 16.64 9.70 6.03
C ARG A 122 17.55 9.20 4.91
N ILE A 123 16.98 8.53 3.91
CA ILE A 123 17.75 7.93 2.80
C ILE A 123 17.88 8.94 1.64
N ASN A 124 16.94 9.88 1.51
CA ASN A 124 16.83 10.81 0.39
C ASN A 124 16.68 10.10 -0.97
N ALA A 125 15.96 8.97 -0.98
CA ALA A 125 15.65 8.22 -2.19
C ALA A 125 14.25 7.58 -2.11
N ILE A 126 13.62 7.40 -3.27
CA ILE A 126 12.31 6.79 -3.46
C ILE A 126 12.47 5.58 -4.39
N CYS A 127 12.13 4.40 -3.91
CA CYS A 127 12.00 3.23 -4.76
C CYS A 127 10.63 3.25 -5.48
N PRO A 128 10.56 3.16 -6.83
CA PRO A 128 9.30 3.13 -7.56
C PRO A 128 8.36 1.99 -7.13
N TYR A 129 8.90 0.80 -6.86
CA TYR A 129 8.10 -0.33 -6.38
C TYR A 129 7.58 -0.11 -4.94
N CYS A 130 8.36 0.52 -4.06
CA CYS A 130 7.88 0.93 -2.75
C CYS A 130 6.79 2.02 -2.87
N ALA A 131 6.95 2.99 -3.77
CA ALA A 131 5.90 3.97 -4.02
C ALA A 131 4.61 3.30 -4.51
N MET A 132 4.72 2.27 -5.35
CA MET A 132 3.56 1.45 -5.74
C MET A 132 2.91 0.76 -4.53
N THR A 133 3.68 0.17 -3.61
CA THR A 133 3.11 -0.43 -2.39
C THR A 133 2.42 0.61 -1.51
N TRP A 134 2.94 1.83 -1.44
CA TRP A 134 2.30 2.93 -0.70
C TRP A 134 0.91 3.25 -1.28
N VAL A 135 0.83 3.40 -2.60
CA VAL A 135 -0.42 3.70 -3.31
C VAL A 135 -1.46 2.62 -3.04
N VAL A 136 -1.11 1.35 -3.24
CA VAL A 136 -2.07 0.25 -3.11
C VAL A 136 -2.51 0.01 -1.66
N VAL A 137 -1.62 0.17 -0.67
CA VAL A 137 -1.98 0.02 0.75
C VAL A 137 -2.93 1.13 1.21
N VAL A 138 -2.70 2.37 0.79
CA VAL A 138 -3.63 3.48 1.06
C VAL A 138 -5.01 3.19 0.46
N ALA A 139 -5.07 2.72 -0.79
CA ALA A 139 -6.32 2.31 -1.42
C ALA A 139 -7.00 1.17 -0.63
N LEU A 140 -6.25 0.15 -0.24
CA LEU A 140 -6.76 -0.98 0.56
C LEU A 140 -7.40 -0.50 1.86
N VAL A 141 -6.75 0.37 2.62
CA VAL A 141 -7.30 0.87 3.89
C VAL A 141 -8.60 1.64 3.67
N VAL A 142 -8.63 2.58 2.71
CA VAL A 142 -9.82 3.40 2.45
C VAL A 142 -10.98 2.53 2.00
N TYR A 143 -10.77 1.64 1.02
CA TYR A 143 -11.85 0.79 0.52
C TYR A 143 -12.30 -0.26 1.55
N THR A 144 -11.37 -0.81 2.35
CA THR A 144 -11.71 -1.75 3.43
C THR A 144 -12.50 -1.04 4.54
N PHE A 145 -12.17 0.21 4.85
CA PHE A 145 -12.95 1.04 5.77
C PHE A 145 -14.37 1.24 5.23
N VAL A 146 -14.49 1.72 3.98
CA VAL A 146 -15.79 1.99 3.36
C VAL A 146 -16.65 0.72 3.29
N TRP A 147 -16.06 -0.43 2.96
CA TRP A 147 -16.73 -1.73 2.98
C TRP A 147 -17.27 -2.09 4.37
N ASN A 148 -16.43 -1.98 5.41
CA ASN A 148 -16.82 -2.29 6.79
C ASN A 148 -17.98 -1.41 7.30
N ILE A 149 -17.98 -0.12 6.94
CA ILE A 149 -19.06 0.81 7.33
C ILE A 149 -20.35 0.50 6.57
N LYS A 150 -20.29 0.28 5.25
CA LYS A 150 -21.49 -0.02 4.44
C LYS A 150 -22.15 -1.34 4.85
N GLN A 151 -21.35 -2.36 5.14
CA GLN A 151 -21.85 -3.67 5.58
C GLN A 151 -22.20 -3.73 7.08
N LYS A 152 -22.02 -2.62 7.82
CA LYS A 152 -22.26 -2.51 9.27
C LYS A 152 -21.46 -3.51 10.10
N TYR A 153 -20.31 -3.96 9.61
CA TYR A 153 -19.40 -4.82 10.38
C TYR A 153 -18.65 -4.04 11.45
N MET A 154 -18.55 -2.72 11.29
CA MET A 154 -17.91 -1.81 12.23
C MET A 154 -18.81 -0.61 12.51
N THR A 155 -18.94 -0.26 13.79
CA THR A 155 -19.63 0.95 14.26
C THR A 155 -18.58 1.99 14.62
N VAL A 156 -18.70 3.18 14.04
CA VAL A 156 -17.83 4.31 14.36
C VAL A 156 -18.42 5.06 15.57
N PRO A 157 -17.60 5.55 16.51
CA PRO A 157 -18.08 6.40 17.59
C PRO A 157 -18.84 7.62 17.04
N LYS A 158 -19.88 8.07 17.76
CA LYS A 158 -20.72 9.21 17.33
C LYS A 158 -19.92 10.46 16.96
N THR A 159 -18.81 10.70 17.66
CA THR A 159 -17.88 11.82 17.40
C THR A 159 -17.32 11.84 15.97
N PHE A 160 -17.12 10.67 15.36
CA PHE A 160 -16.53 10.53 14.01
C PHE A 160 -17.56 10.12 12.95
N GLU A 161 -18.85 10.08 13.29
CA GLU A 161 -19.89 9.58 12.40
C GLU A 161 -20.01 10.44 11.12
N GLN A 162 -19.91 11.77 11.25
CA GLN A 162 -19.94 12.69 10.12
C GLN A 162 -18.74 12.47 9.19
N SER A 163 -17.53 12.37 9.74
CA SER A 163 -16.31 12.10 8.97
C SER A 163 -16.37 10.74 8.28
N ALA A 164 -16.88 9.70 8.93
CA ALA A 164 -17.07 8.39 8.33
C ALA A 164 -18.07 8.42 7.17
N LYS A 165 -19.19 9.14 7.31
CA LYS A 165 -20.15 9.35 6.22
C LYS A 165 -19.51 10.09 5.05
N PHE A 166 -18.72 11.13 5.33
CA PHE A 166 -17.99 11.88 4.30
C PHE A 166 -17.04 10.98 3.51
N VAL A 167 -16.24 10.14 4.20
CA VAL A 167 -15.32 9.20 3.54
C VAL A 167 -16.08 8.18 2.70
N VAL A 168 -17.20 7.63 3.20
CA VAL A 168 -18.00 6.65 2.44
C VAL A 168 -18.61 7.26 1.17
N GLN A 169 -19.05 8.51 1.23
CA GLN A 169 -19.65 9.21 0.09
C GLN A 169 -18.59 9.69 -0.91
N ASN A 170 -17.46 10.23 -0.43
CA ASN A 170 -16.44 10.89 -1.23
C ASN A 170 -15.11 10.11 -1.30
N HIS A 171 -15.14 8.78 -1.15
CA HIS A 171 -13.96 7.92 -1.07
C HIS A 171 -12.93 8.14 -2.19
N ILE A 172 -13.36 8.40 -3.43
CA ILE A 172 -12.45 8.73 -4.55
C ILE A 172 -11.77 10.07 -4.29
N GLY A 173 -12.51 11.10 -3.90
CA GLY A 173 -11.95 12.41 -3.56
C GLY A 173 -10.97 12.34 -2.39
N VAL A 174 -11.29 11.54 -1.37
CA VAL A 174 -10.38 11.27 -0.24
C VAL A 174 -9.07 10.64 -0.72
N LEU A 175 -9.13 9.63 -1.59
CA LEU A 175 -7.93 9.01 -2.16
C LEU A 175 -7.11 9.99 -3.00
N VAL A 176 -7.77 10.76 -3.86
CA VAL A 176 -7.11 11.79 -4.68
C VAL A 176 -6.39 12.80 -3.79
N VAL A 177 -7.06 13.32 -2.76
CA VAL A 177 -6.45 14.26 -1.81
C VAL A 177 -5.25 13.65 -1.10
N ILE A 178 -5.35 12.40 -0.63
CA ILE A 178 -4.22 11.71 0.02
C ILE A 178 -3.04 11.57 -0.95
N TYR A 179 -3.29 11.16 -2.19
CA TYR A 179 -2.21 11.03 -3.18
C TYR A 179 -1.61 12.37 -3.59
N LEU A 180 -2.40 13.44 -3.67
CA LEU A 180 -1.90 14.80 -3.90
C LEU A 180 -1.04 15.29 -2.72
N ILE A 181 -1.41 14.96 -1.49
CA ILE A 181 -0.59 15.27 -0.31
C ILE A 181 0.74 14.51 -0.38
N ILE A 182 0.70 13.20 -0.65
CA ILE A 182 1.92 12.39 -0.79
C ILE A 182 2.81 12.94 -1.90
N LEU A 183 2.25 13.25 -3.07
CA LEU A 183 2.97 13.83 -4.19
C LEU A 183 3.55 15.21 -3.83
N GLY A 184 2.78 16.06 -3.16
CA GLY A 184 3.23 17.37 -2.70
C GLY A 184 4.40 17.28 -1.73
N LEU A 185 4.36 16.36 -0.77
CA LEU A 185 5.47 16.11 0.17
C LEU A 185 6.73 15.62 -0.55
N VAL A 186 6.57 14.72 -1.52
CA VAL A 186 7.68 14.23 -2.36
C VAL A 186 8.29 15.37 -3.16
N LEU A 187 7.47 16.15 -3.87
CA LEU A 187 7.92 17.27 -4.70
C LEU A 187 8.57 18.36 -3.86
N GLN A 188 8.01 18.69 -2.69
CA GLN A 188 8.58 19.68 -1.79
C GLN A 188 9.98 19.26 -1.29
N HIS A 189 10.15 17.99 -0.94
CA HIS A 189 11.45 17.49 -0.44
C HIS A 189 12.51 17.41 -1.55
N PHE A 190 12.11 16.99 -2.75
CA PHE A 190 13.01 16.82 -3.89
C PHE A 190 13.02 18.00 -4.87
N TRP A 191 12.46 19.14 -4.48
CA TRP A 191 12.37 20.33 -5.35
C TRP A 191 13.74 20.80 -5.85
N TRP A 192 14.80 20.59 -5.07
CA TRP A 192 16.17 20.94 -5.46
C TRP A 192 16.66 20.20 -6.72
N TYR A 193 16.13 19.01 -7.01
CA TYR A 193 16.48 18.22 -8.19
C TYR A 193 15.55 18.45 -9.38
N PHE A 194 14.25 18.70 -9.14
CA PHE A 194 13.26 18.91 -10.21
C PHE A 194 13.10 20.39 -10.62
N GLY A 195 13.51 21.32 -9.77
CA GLY A 195 13.46 22.76 -10.03
C GLY A 195 14.72 23.32 -10.69
N SER A 196 15.69 22.47 -11.01
CA SER A 196 16.88 22.78 -11.83
C SER A 196 16.70 22.24 -13.26
#